data_AF-A0A820RSW8-F1
#
_entry.id   AF-A0A820RSW8-F1
#
_cell.length_a   1.000
_cell.length_b   1.000
_cell.length_c   1.000
_cell.angle_alpha   90.00
_cell.angle_beta   90.00
_cell.angle_gamma   90.00
#
_symmetry.space_group_name_H-M   'P 1'
#
loop_
_entity.id
_entity.type
_entity.pdbx_description
1 polymer ?
#
loop_
_entity_poly.entity_id
_entity_poly.type
_entity_poly.pdbx_seq_one_letter_code
_entity_poly.pdbx_strand_id
1 'polypeptide(L)'
;RLHHAFQSVITKHNILRTALYLDTNSDIIQHCLDTNIIFNDNMKSYGLTIVNLHNDDRRYMNETIEKILNQSDLFDLSKGRVIRCHIFRHYHQAQDSILYEDDGLLTKDDLILFTIPHACFDGASTSIFIRDLSLAYQSAASLSMDENTLNY
;
A
#
# COMPACT_ATOMS: atom_id res chain seq x y z
N ARG A 1 0.34 9.64 -9.81
CA ARG A 1 1.69 9.01 -9.94
C ARG A 1 1.97 7.96 -8.85
N LEU A 2 1.76 8.27 -7.58
CA LEU A 2 1.98 7.36 -6.45
C LEU A 2 1.19 6.07 -6.56
N HIS A 3 -0.07 6.15 -6.98
CA HIS A 3 -0.89 4.97 -7.25
C HIS A 3 -0.17 3.99 -8.19
N HIS A 4 0.33 4.46 -9.32
CA HIS A 4 1.10 3.62 -10.27
C HIS A 4 2.39 3.06 -9.66
N ALA A 5 3.12 3.86 -8.88
CA ALA A 5 4.33 3.40 -8.19
C ALA A 5 4.01 2.27 -7.20
N PHE A 6 2.97 2.45 -6.40
CA PHE A 6 2.49 1.46 -5.43
C PHE A 6 2.05 0.17 -6.12
N GLN A 7 1.30 0.27 -7.22
CA GLN A 7 0.90 -0.86 -8.06
C GLN A 7 2.11 -1.60 -8.64
N SER A 8 3.14 -0.86 -9.08
CA SER A 8 4.38 -1.43 -9.64
C SER A 8 5.15 -2.24 -8.58
N VAL A 9 5.23 -1.74 -7.35
CA VAL A 9 5.87 -2.46 -6.23
C VAL A 9 5.09 -3.73 -5.86
N ILE A 10 3.76 -3.66 -5.76
CA ILE A 10 2.92 -4.85 -5.51
C ILE A 10 3.10 -5.89 -6.60
N THR A 11 3.16 -5.45 -7.86
CA THR A 11 3.38 -6.33 -9.01
C THR A 11 4.73 -7.02 -8.93
N LYS A 12 5.79 -6.28 -8.58
CA LYS A 12 7.16 -6.81 -8.45
C LYS A 12 7.31 -7.81 -7.31
N HIS A 13 6.64 -7.61 -6.18
CA HIS A 13 6.87 -8.40 -4.97
C HIS A 13 5.74 -9.40 -4.71
N ASN A 14 5.99 -10.68 -5.00
CA ASN A 14 5.01 -11.78 -4.81
C ASN A 14 4.44 -11.84 -3.40
N ILE A 15 5.24 -11.49 -2.38
CA ILE A 15 4.80 -11.52 -0.99
C ILE A 15 3.64 -10.55 -0.72
N LEU A 16 3.59 -9.41 -1.44
CA LEU A 16 2.51 -8.42 -1.34
C LEU A 16 1.23 -8.84 -2.08
N ARG A 17 1.26 -9.99 -2.76
CA ARG A 17 0.15 -10.61 -3.50
C ARG A 17 -0.16 -12.02 -3.00
N THR A 18 0.45 -12.41 -1.89
CA THR A 18 0.30 -13.74 -1.32
C THR A 18 -1.04 -13.85 -0.59
N ALA A 19 -1.88 -14.77 -1.04
CA ALA A 19 -3.06 -15.22 -0.35
C ALA A 19 -2.73 -16.38 0.60
N LEU A 20 -3.38 -16.39 1.76
CA LEU A 20 -3.34 -17.47 2.74
C LEU A 20 -4.77 -17.91 3.04
N TYR A 21 -5.09 -19.19 2.81
CA TYR A 21 -6.39 -19.76 3.09
C TYR A 21 -6.27 -21.23 3.49
N LEU A 22 -7.32 -21.78 4.08
CA LEU A 22 -7.41 -23.19 4.42
C LEU A 22 -7.97 -23.98 3.23
N ASP A 23 -7.35 -25.09 2.88
CA ASP A 23 -7.92 -26.03 1.91
C ASP A 23 -9.05 -26.88 2.52
N THR A 24 -9.60 -27.80 1.73
CA THR A 24 -10.66 -28.71 2.19
C THR A 24 -10.23 -29.64 3.34
N ASN A 25 -8.92 -29.82 3.56
CA ASN A 25 -8.34 -30.64 4.61
C ASN A 25 -7.94 -29.83 5.84
N SER A 26 -8.22 -28.52 5.87
CA SER A 26 -7.77 -27.57 6.90
C SER A 26 -6.27 -27.34 6.93
N ASP A 27 -5.56 -27.61 5.85
CA ASP A 27 -4.15 -27.24 5.69
C ASP A 27 -4.03 -25.80 5.22
N ILE A 28 -3.02 -25.08 5.73
CA ILE A 28 -2.73 -23.70 5.32
C ILE A 28 -2.06 -23.73 3.95
N ILE A 29 -2.73 -23.16 2.95
CA ILE A 29 -2.19 -23.01 1.60
C ILE A 29 -1.79 -21.56 1.38
N GLN A 30 -0.59 -21.40 0.83
CA GLN A 30 -0.06 -20.14 0.35
C GLN A 30 -0.13 -20.09 -1.17
N HIS A 31 -0.77 -19.05 -1.71
CA HIS A 31 -0.95 -18.89 -3.16
C HIS A 31 -0.66 -17.44 -3.59
N CYS A 32 0.31 -17.24 -4.49
CA CYS A 32 0.58 -15.92 -5.04
C CYS A 32 -0.42 -15.60 -6.15
N LEU A 33 -1.17 -14.51 -6.01
CA LEU A 33 -2.14 -14.10 -7.02
C LEU A 33 -1.45 -13.49 -8.24
N ASP A 34 -1.89 -13.89 -9.43
CA ASP A 34 -1.43 -13.31 -10.69
C ASP A 34 -1.82 -11.85 -10.84
N THR A 35 -0.93 -11.07 -11.47
CA THR A 35 -1.13 -9.64 -11.72
C THR A 35 -2.38 -9.38 -12.57
N ASN A 36 -2.67 -10.23 -13.54
CA ASN A 36 -3.83 -10.09 -14.42
C ASN A 36 -5.17 -10.22 -13.68
N ILE A 37 -5.22 -11.02 -12.62
CA ILE A 37 -6.42 -11.18 -11.78
C ILE A 37 -6.63 -9.90 -10.94
N ILE A 38 -5.54 -9.31 -10.47
CA ILE A 38 -5.52 -8.06 -9.70
C ILE A 38 -6.00 -6.86 -10.51
N PHE A 39 -5.63 -6.77 -11.79
CA PHE A 39 -6.05 -5.67 -12.66
C PHE A 39 -7.54 -5.73 -13.04
N ASN A 40 -8.13 -6.92 -13.12
CA ASN A 40 -9.54 -7.11 -13.48
C ASN A 40 -10.52 -6.84 -12.32
N ASP A 41 -10.11 -7.00 -11.06
CA ASP A 41 -10.96 -6.74 -9.87
C ASP A 41 -11.04 -5.24 -9.50
N ASN A 42 -10.77 -4.33 -10.44
CA ASN A 42 -10.52 -2.90 -10.19
C ASN A 42 -9.45 -2.68 -9.11
N MET A 43 -8.22 -2.42 -9.53
CA MET A 43 -7.06 -2.23 -8.65
C MET A 43 -7.18 -1.11 -7.57
N LYS A 44 -8.29 -0.35 -7.55
CA LYS A 44 -8.80 0.36 -6.37
C LYS A 44 -8.87 -0.54 -5.11
N SER A 45 -8.89 -1.86 -5.28
CA SER A 45 -8.93 -2.84 -4.19
C SER A 45 -7.65 -2.95 -3.35
N TYR A 46 -6.49 -2.48 -3.82
CA TYR A 46 -5.26 -2.46 -3.01
C TYR A 46 -5.18 -1.18 -2.18
N GLY A 47 -6.20 -0.94 -1.35
CA GLY A 47 -6.18 -0.15 -0.12
C GLY A 47 -5.47 1.21 -0.13
N LEU A 48 -5.29 1.90 -1.26
CA LEU A 48 -4.76 3.24 -1.30
C LEU A 48 -5.90 4.22 -1.03
N THR A 49 -5.78 4.97 0.05
CA THR A 49 -6.78 5.98 0.43
C THR A 49 -6.09 7.27 0.83
N ILE A 50 -6.74 8.39 0.52
CA ILE A 50 -6.30 9.72 0.95
C ILE A 50 -7.21 10.16 2.10
N VAL A 51 -6.61 10.50 3.23
CA VAL A 51 -7.27 11.01 4.42
C VAL A 51 -6.89 12.48 4.55
N ASN A 52 -7.88 13.35 4.35
CA ASN A 52 -7.68 14.79 4.45
C ASN A 52 -7.72 15.20 5.93
N LEU A 53 -6.63 15.78 6.42
CA LEU A 53 -6.51 16.33 7.77
C LEU A 53 -6.82 17.84 7.72
N HIS A 54 -7.82 18.26 8.48
CA HIS A 54 -8.15 19.67 8.67
C HIS A 54 -7.34 20.20 9.85
N ASN A 55 -6.45 21.17 9.59
CA ASN A 55 -5.48 21.72 10.54
C ASN A 55 -4.42 20.70 11.02
N ASP A 56 -3.32 21.20 11.61
CA ASP A 56 -2.22 20.40 12.20
C ASP A 56 -2.62 19.71 13.53
N ASP A 57 -3.83 19.16 13.62
CA ASP A 57 -4.28 18.46 14.82
C ASP A 57 -3.70 17.04 14.89
N ARG A 58 -2.52 16.95 15.52
CA ARG A 58 -1.84 15.67 15.80
C ARG A 58 -2.72 14.69 16.59
N ARG A 59 -3.68 15.17 17.41
CA ARG A 59 -4.59 14.27 18.15
C ARG A 59 -5.55 13.59 17.20
N TYR A 60 -6.18 14.35 16.31
CA TYR A 60 -7.08 13.81 15.29
C TYR A 60 -6.36 12.82 14.36
N MET A 61 -5.12 13.12 13.97
CA MET A 61 -4.28 12.19 13.20
C MET A 61 -4.07 10.88 13.96
N ASN A 62 -3.62 10.94 15.22
CA ASN A 62 -3.40 9.73 16.03
C ASN A 62 -4.67 8.91 16.23
N GLU A 63 -5.80 9.56 16.53
CA GLU A 63 -7.11 8.89 16.65
C GLU A 63 -7.51 8.20 15.35
N THR A 64 -7.19 8.81 14.20
CA THR A 64 -7.48 8.22 12.88
C THR A 64 -6.58 7.03 12.60
N ILE A 65 -5.28 7.12 12.92
CA ILE A 65 -4.35 6.00 12.83
C ILE A 65 -4.83 4.85 13.72
N GLU A 66 -5.19 5.11 14.97
CA GLU A 66 -5.72 4.09 15.88
C GLU A 66 -7.00 3.45 15.37
N LYS A 67 -7.92 4.23 14.80
CA LYS A 67 -9.13 3.69 14.16
C LYS A 67 -8.79 2.75 13.00
N ILE A 68 -7.86 3.13 12.13
CA ILE A 68 -7.42 2.29 11.00
C ILE A 68 -6.78 0.99 11.52
N LEU A 69 -5.88 1.08 12.49
CA LEU A 69 -5.18 -0.10 13.02
C LEU A 69 -6.10 -1.07 13.76
N ASN A 70 -7.21 -0.59 14.32
CA ASN A 70 -8.18 -1.41 15.04
C ASN A 70 -9.34 -1.92 14.16
N GLN A 71 -9.32 -1.68 12.85
CA GLN A 71 -10.29 -2.28 11.93
C GLN A 71 -10.06 -3.79 11.82
N SER A 72 -11.06 -4.58 12.19
CA SER A 72 -10.97 -6.05 12.16
C SER A 72 -10.90 -6.64 10.75
N ASP A 73 -11.33 -5.89 9.75
CA ASP A 73 -11.32 -6.24 8.33
C ASP A 73 -10.18 -5.56 7.55
N LEU A 74 -9.15 -5.09 8.26
CA LEU A 74 -8.02 -4.38 7.65
C LEU A 74 -7.31 -5.24 6.59
N PHE A 75 -7.29 -6.56 6.75
CA PHE A 75 -6.70 -7.46 5.77
C PHE A 75 -7.62 -8.64 5.47
N ASP A 76 -7.71 -8.98 4.19
CA ASP A 76 -8.29 -10.23 3.74
C ASP A 76 -7.17 -11.08 3.15
N LEU A 77 -6.52 -11.87 4.02
CA LEU A 77 -5.40 -12.73 3.65
C LEU A 77 -5.83 -13.75 2.60
N SER A 78 -7.09 -14.21 2.60
CA SER A 78 -7.58 -15.19 1.62
C SER A 78 -7.61 -14.63 0.19
N LYS A 79 -7.67 -13.30 0.05
CA LYS A 79 -7.66 -12.59 -1.24
C LYS A 79 -6.32 -11.95 -1.58
N GLY A 80 -5.26 -12.25 -0.85
CA GLY A 80 -3.94 -11.66 -1.09
C GLY A 80 -3.90 -10.14 -0.90
N ARG A 81 -4.83 -9.59 -0.10
CA ARG A 81 -4.91 -8.16 0.22
C ARG A 81 -4.14 -7.89 1.50
N VAL A 82 -2.81 -8.03 1.39
CA VAL A 82 -1.88 -8.00 2.54
C VAL A 82 -1.21 -6.64 2.74
N ILE A 83 -1.57 -5.61 2.00
CA ILE A 83 -1.01 -4.26 2.17
C ILE A 83 -2.09 -3.19 1.97
N ARG A 84 -2.09 -2.18 2.83
CA ARG A 84 -2.83 -0.93 2.63
C ARG A 84 -1.92 0.28 2.73
N CYS A 85 -2.34 1.36 2.10
CA CYS A 85 -1.62 2.63 2.05
C CYS A 85 -2.59 3.76 2.34
N HIS A 86 -2.36 4.51 3.42
CA HIS A 86 -3.13 5.71 3.74
C HIS A 86 -2.22 6.92 3.60
N ILE A 87 -2.67 7.93 2.84
CA ILE A 87 -1.96 9.20 2.68
C ILE A 87 -2.72 10.23 3.49
N PHE A 88 -2.11 10.69 4.56
CA PHE A 88 -2.61 11.78 5.38
C PHE A 88 -2.12 13.10 4.78
N ARG A 89 -3.05 13.90 4.26
CA ARG A 89 -2.75 15.18 3.61
C ARG A 89 -3.29 16.34 4.42
N HIS A 90 -2.41 17.26 4.79
CA HIS A 90 -2.77 18.49 5.47
C HIS A 90 -3.28 19.53 4.47
N TYR A 91 -4.43 20.13 4.76
CA TYR A 91 -4.93 21.29 4.03
C TYR A 91 -4.81 22.54 4.91
N HIS A 92 -4.08 23.54 4.42
CA HIS A 92 -3.90 24.79 5.15
C HIS A 92 -5.05 25.79 4.90
N GLN A 93 -5.80 25.68 3.80
CA GLN A 93 -6.98 26.51 3.52
C GLN A 93 -8.12 25.75 2.80
N ALA A 94 -9.36 26.17 3.03
CA ALA A 94 -10.55 25.55 2.41
C ALA A 94 -10.57 25.62 0.86
N GLN A 95 -9.84 26.58 0.26
CA GLN A 95 -9.72 26.73 -1.19
C GLN A 95 -8.71 25.76 -1.83
N ASP A 96 -7.79 25.21 -1.04
CA ASP A 96 -6.87 24.17 -1.51
C ASP A 96 -7.63 22.88 -1.86
N SER A 97 -8.74 22.59 -1.16
CA SER A 97 -9.55 21.37 -1.40
C SER A 97 -10.15 21.26 -2.81
N ILE A 98 -10.23 22.36 -3.56
CA ILE A 98 -10.78 22.41 -4.93
C ILE A 98 -9.67 22.31 -5.99
N LEU A 99 -8.41 22.59 -5.62
CA LEU A 99 -7.28 22.65 -6.56
C LEU A 99 -6.44 21.37 -6.60
N TYR A 100 -6.51 20.51 -5.59
CA TYR A 100 -5.88 19.19 -5.64
C TYR A 100 -6.85 18.19 -6.28
N GLU A 101 -6.97 18.25 -7.61
CA GLU A 101 -7.26 17.03 -8.35
C GLU A 101 -6.24 15.96 -7.91
N ASP A 102 -6.68 14.70 -7.77
CA ASP A 102 -5.82 13.56 -7.44
C ASP A 102 -4.85 13.28 -8.60
N ASP A 103 -3.85 14.16 -8.77
CA ASP A 103 -2.71 14.01 -9.66
C ASP A 103 -1.78 12.86 -9.20
N GLY A 104 -2.08 12.32 -8.01
CA GLY A 104 -1.32 11.32 -7.29
C GLY A 104 0.12 11.76 -7.08
N LEU A 105 0.39 13.06 -6.95
CA LEU A 105 1.67 13.60 -6.49
C LEU A 105 1.65 13.71 -4.97
N LEU A 106 2.82 13.48 -4.37
CA LEU A 106 3.04 13.62 -2.94
C LEU A 106 3.49 15.04 -2.65
N THR A 107 2.99 15.61 -1.57
CA THR A 107 3.46 16.89 -1.04
C THR A 107 4.48 16.64 0.08
N LYS A 108 5.26 17.66 0.43
CA LYS A 108 6.25 17.58 1.51
C LYS A 108 5.63 17.35 2.90
N ASP A 109 4.36 17.70 3.06
CA ASP A 109 3.62 17.62 4.32
C ASP A 109 2.71 16.38 4.37
N ASP A 110 2.75 15.53 3.34
CA ASP A 110 2.02 14.26 3.33
C ASP A 110 2.71 13.25 4.26
N LEU A 111 1.92 12.58 5.10
CA LEU A 111 2.35 11.42 5.86
C LEU A 111 1.77 10.15 5.23
N ILE A 112 2.62 9.16 5.01
CA ILE A 112 2.20 7.88 4.41
C ILE A 112 2.24 6.78 5.46
N LEU A 113 1.10 6.14 5.68
CA LEU A 113 0.95 4.98 6.55
C LEU A 113 0.79 3.72 5.69
N PHE A 114 1.78 2.84 5.75
CA PHE A 114 1.67 1.49 5.24
C PHE A 114 1.30 0.54 6.37
N THR A 115 0.30 -0.31 6.14
CA THR A 115 -0.06 -1.39 7.05
C THR A 115 0.08 -2.72 6.33
N ILE A 116 0.82 -3.65 6.94
CA ILE A 116 1.15 -4.96 6.36
C ILE A 116 1.14 -5.99 7.51
N PRO A 117 0.49 -7.17 7.34
CA PRO A 117 0.54 -8.24 8.32
C PRO A 117 1.97 -8.77 8.50
N HIS A 118 2.38 -8.97 9.75
CA HIS A 118 3.69 -9.57 10.07
C HIS A 118 3.90 -10.97 9.48
N ALA A 119 2.82 -11.70 9.19
CA ALA A 119 2.90 -13.01 8.53
C ALA A 119 3.51 -12.93 7.12
N CYS A 120 3.50 -11.76 6.50
CA CYS A 120 3.97 -11.55 5.12
C CYS A 120 5.12 -10.54 5.01
N PHE A 121 5.57 -9.93 6.12
CA PHE A 121 6.51 -8.81 6.03
C PHE A 121 7.33 -8.64 7.31
N ASP A 122 8.62 -8.40 7.13
CA ASP A 122 9.58 -8.21 8.21
C ASP A 122 10.28 -6.85 8.13
N GLY A 123 11.08 -6.55 9.17
CA GLY A 123 11.81 -5.28 9.25
C GLY A 123 12.80 -5.09 8.10
N ALA A 124 13.46 -6.16 7.65
CA ALA A 124 14.41 -6.09 6.54
C ALA A 124 13.71 -5.74 5.22
N SER A 125 12.55 -6.34 4.95
CA SER A 125 11.70 -6.09 3.78
C SER A 125 11.24 -4.64 3.69
N THR A 126 11.15 -3.93 4.82
CA THR A 126 10.78 -2.51 4.86
C THR A 126 11.72 -1.67 4.01
N SER A 127 13.03 -1.88 4.15
CA SER A 127 14.03 -1.10 3.41
C SER A 127 13.95 -1.34 1.90
N ILE A 128 13.68 -2.59 1.49
CA ILE A 128 13.53 -3.00 0.09
C ILE A 128 12.26 -2.37 -0.50
N PHE A 129 11.15 -2.46 0.23
CA PHE A 129 9.87 -1.88 -0.18
C PHE A 129 9.95 -0.37 -0.38
N ILE A 130 10.51 0.36 0.59
CA ILE A 130 10.63 1.83 0.50
C ILE A 130 11.55 2.26 -0.63
N ARG A 131 12.68 1.55 -0.83
CA ARG A 131 13.59 1.82 -1.95
C ARG A 131 12.87 1.64 -3.28
N ASP A 132 12.21 0.51 -3.47
CA ASP A 132 11.53 0.19 -4.73
C ASP A 132 10.36 1.15 -4.98
N LEU A 133 9.58 1.49 -3.95
CA LEU A 133 8.52 2.49 -4.07
C LEU A 133 9.06 3.86 -4.49
N SER A 134 10.17 4.30 -3.89
CA SER A 134 10.83 5.55 -4.24
C SER A 134 11.31 5.56 -5.69
N LEU A 135 11.93 4.46 -6.15
CA LEU A 135 12.38 4.30 -7.54
C LEU A 135 11.20 4.31 -8.53
N ALA A 136 10.14 3.56 -8.24
CA ALA A 136 8.92 3.54 -9.06
C ALA A 136 8.26 4.91 -9.12
N TYR A 137 8.22 5.61 -7.98
CA TYR A 137 7.68 6.96 -7.90
C TYR A 137 8.50 7.93 -8.74
N GLN A 138 9.83 7.96 -8.57
CA GLN A 138 10.72 8.88 -9.29
C GLN A 138 10.76 8.64 -10.79
N SER A 139 10.79 7.38 -11.23
CA SER A 139 10.90 7.04 -12.65
C SER A 139 9.58 7.17 -13.43
N ALA A 140 8.43 7.23 -12.73
CA ALA A 140 7.10 7.04 -13.32
C ALA A 140 6.98 5.76 -14.18
N ALA A 141 7.92 4.81 -14.02
CA ALA A 141 8.03 3.59 -14.80
C ALA A 141 7.53 2.39 -14.01
N SER A 142 7.08 1.36 -14.72
CA SER A 142 6.79 0.05 -14.12
C SER A 142 8.11 -0.61 -13.73
N LEU A 143 8.20 -1.09 -12.48
CA LEU A 143 9.35 -1.88 -12.05
C LEU A 143 9.20 -3.30 -12.62
N SER A 144 10.17 -3.74 -13.42
CA SER A 144 10.29 -5.16 -13.80
C SER A 144 10.87 -5.98 -12.66
N MET A 145 10.53 -7.27 -12.61
CA MET A 145 11.24 -8.21 -11.75
C MET A 145 12.67 -8.38 -12.24
N ASP A 146 13.65 -7.88 -11.50
CA ASP A 146 15.04 -8.28 -11.66
C ASP A 146 15.29 -9.51 -10.78
N GLU A 147 15.17 -10.70 -11.38
CA GLU A 147 15.46 -11.99 -10.72
C GLU A 147 16.93 -12.15 -10.31
N ASN A 148 17.81 -11.20 -10.66
CA ASN A 148 19.27 -11.35 -10.54
C ASN A 148 19.93 -10.57 -9.39
N THR A 149 19.18 -10.03 -8.42
CA THR A 149 19.76 -9.16 -7.37
C THR A 149 19.68 -9.71 -5.95
N LEU A 150 19.67 -11.03 -5.79
CA LEU A 150 19.93 -11.72 -4.53
C LEU A 150 21.31 -12.38 -4.58
N ASN A 151 22.37 -11.58 -4.65
CA ASN A 151 23.69 -12.03 -4.23
C ASN A 151 23.92 -11.49 -2.82
N TYR A 152 23.94 -12.42 -1.86
CA TYR A 152 24.32 -12.23 -0.46
C TYR A 152 25.72 -11.62 -0.33
#